data_AF-A0A7W0M8F5-F1
#
_entry.id   AF-A0A7W0M8F5-F1
#
_cell.length_a   1.000
_cell.length_b   1.000
_cell.length_c   1.000
_cell.angle_alpha   90.00
_cell.angle_beta   90.00
_cell.angle_gamma   90.00
#
_symmetry.space_group_name_H-M   'P 1'
#
loop_
_entity.id
_entity.type
_entity.pdbx_description
1 polymer ?
#
loop_
_entity_poly.entity_id
_entity_poly.type
_entity_poly.pdbx_seq_one_letter_code
_entity_poly.pdbx_strand_id
1 'polypeptide(L)'
;MLRQPRRLYTVAVPTVWAITSLVNFRFPGDEYGGWGAGSLPGLWVVPLIDGSPLPLLPFVLVGGFVVMMALGAILDKLSSPWMPWYSIWLIAAGAIFGYSLSRFPSWDRAMSKNGSIEAYLLPALNLGLLFSTVTMILATGCYRLVKFAVWRWHRLTSDRSLPLP
;
A
#
# COMPACT_ATOMS: atom_id res chain seq x y z
N MET A 1 6.58 -17.07 18.28
CA MET A 1 6.23 -16.67 16.90
C MET A 1 4.73 -16.86 16.70
N LEU A 2 3.96 -15.78 16.68
CA LEU A 2 2.52 -15.85 16.40
C LEU A 2 2.34 -16.30 14.94
N ARG A 3 1.64 -17.43 14.71
CA ARG A 3 1.27 -17.86 13.35
C ARG A 3 0.34 -16.82 12.76
N GLN A 4 0.73 -16.23 11.64
CA GLN A 4 -0.16 -15.30 10.94
C GLN A 4 -1.36 -16.05 10.34
N PRO A 5 -2.57 -15.46 10.40
CA PRO A 5 -3.72 -16.01 9.72
C PRO A 5 -3.47 -16.03 8.21
N ARG A 6 -3.79 -17.16 7.56
CA ARG A 6 -3.41 -17.50 6.18
C ARG A 6 -3.94 -16.56 5.06
N ARG A 7 -4.64 -15.47 5.39
CA ARG A 7 -5.27 -14.55 4.42
C ARG A 7 -5.37 -13.12 4.96
N LEU A 8 -4.52 -12.74 5.91
CA LEU A 8 -4.61 -11.44 6.57
C LEU A 8 -4.55 -10.32 5.54
N TYR A 9 -3.53 -10.33 4.67
CA TYR A 9 -3.29 -9.24 3.75
C TYR A 9 -4.26 -9.26 2.58
N THR A 10 -4.58 -10.45 2.04
CA THR A 10 -5.54 -10.61 0.94
C THR A 10 -6.91 -10.01 1.30
N VAL A 11 -7.30 -10.02 2.58
CA VAL A 11 -8.55 -9.42 3.05
C VAL A 11 -8.35 -7.99 3.51
N ALA A 12 -7.40 -7.75 4.42
CA ALA A 12 -7.26 -6.45 5.08
C ALA A 12 -6.82 -5.34 4.11
N VAL A 13 -5.83 -5.60 3.25
CA VAL A 13 -5.26 -4.58 2.34
C VAL A 13 -6.32 -4.01 1.39
N PRO A 14 -7.06 -4.81 0.60
CA PRO A 14 -8.09 -4.26 -0.29
C PRO A 14 -9.31 -3.70 0.47
N THR A 15 -9.69 -4.31 1.61
CA THR A 15 -10.84 -3.84 2.39
C THR A 15 -10.58 -2.47 3.02
N VAL A 16 -9.43 -2.32 3.68
CA VAL A 16 -9.03 -1.02 4.26
C VAL A 16 -8.95 0.00 3.15
N TRP A 17 -8.21 -0.27 2.07
CA TRP A 17 -8.05 0.66 0.95
C TRP A 17 -9.39 1.08 0.33
N ALA A 18 -10.33 0.15 0.12
CA ALA A 18 -11.61 0.45 -0.49
C ALA A 18 -12.50 1.30 0.44
N ILE A 19 -12.54 0.98 1.73
CA ILE A 19 -13.29 1.77 2.72
C ILE A 19 -12.73 3.18 2.81
N THR A 20 -11.41 3.32 2.98
CA THR A 20 -10.77 4.64 3.07
C THR A 20 -10.91 5.43 1.77
N SER A 21 -10.79 4.80 0.60
CA SER A 21 -11.03 5.47 -0.70
C SER A 21 -12.48 5.93 -0.86
N LEU A 22 -13.45 5.10 -0.46
CA LEU A 22 -14.87 5.45 -0.50
C LEU A 22 -15.21 6.60 0.45
N VAL A 23 -14.66 6.58 1.67
CA VAL A 23 -14.84 7.67 2.63
C VAL A 23 -14.17 8.95 2.11
N ASN A 24 -12.95 8.84 1.58
CA ASN A 24 -12.18 9.96 1.04
C ASN A 24 -12.91 10.66 -0.11
N PHE A 25 -13.64 9.92 -0.94
CA PHE A 25 -14.46 10.52 -2.00
C PHE A 25 -15.52 11.50 -1.48
N ARG A 26 -15.98 11.34 -0.23
CA ARG A 26 -16.92 12.29 0.40
C ARG A 26 -16.25 13.59 0.86
N PHE A 27 -14.93 13.62 0.89
CA PHE A 27 -14.10 14.75 1.31
C PHE A 27 -13.20 15.18 0.14
N PRO A 28 -13.76 15.79 -0.91
CA PRO A 28 -13.02 16.07 -2.14
C PRO A 28 -11.79 16.96 -1.93
N GLY A 29 -11.76 17.78 -0.88
CA GLY A 29 -10.67 18.73 -0.65
C GLY A 29 -10.48 19.64 -1.88
N ASP A 30 -9.23 19.79 -2.30
CA ASP A 30 -8.80 20.46 -3.54
C ASP A 30 -9.22 19.65 -4.79
N GLU A 31 -10.50 19.72 -5.15
CA GLU A 31 -11.06 19.16 -6.40
C GLU A 31 -10.78 17.65 -6.59
N TYR A 32 -10.89 16.85 -5.53
CA TYR A 32 -10.57 15.41 -5.51
C TYR A 32 -9.08 15.08 -5.71
N GLY A 33 -8.17 16.06 -5.67
CA GLY A 33 -6.73 15.79 -5.83
C GLY A 33 -6.19 14.81 -4.78
N GLY A 34 -6.60 14.97 -3.51
CA GLY A 34 -6.28 14.04 -2.43
C GLY A 34 -6.88 12.65 -2.65
N TRP A 35 -8.13 12.59 -3.12
CA TRP A 35 -8.77 11.32 -3.48
C TRP A 35 -8.05 10.61 -4.61
N GLY A 36 -7.66 11.34 -5.67
CA GLY A 36 -6.91 10.80 -6.79
C GLY A 36 -5.57 10.22 -6.33
N ALA A 37 -4.80 10.98 -5.56
CA ALA A 37 -3.52 10.51 -5.01
C ALA A 37 -3.69 9.25 -4.14
N GLY A 38 -4.68 9.21 -3.25
CA GLY A 38 -4.97 8.02 -2.43
C GLY A 38 -5.51 6.83 -3.22
N SER A 39 -6.14 7.07 -4.37
CA SER A 39 -6.80 6.05 -5.19
C SER A 39 -5.96 5.59 -6.38
N LEU A 40 -4.66 5.89 -6.39
CA LEU A 40 -3.72 5.49 -7.45
C LEU A 40 -3.85 4.02 -7.90
N PRO A 41 -4.03 3.02 -7.00
CA PRO A 41 -4.22 1.63 -7.43
C PRO A 41 -5.44 1.41 -8.35
N GLY A 42 -6.44 2.29 -8.30
CA GLY A 42 -7.63 2.23 -9.14
C GLY A 42 -7.65 3.20 -10.30
N LEU A 43 -6.84 4.26 -10.28
CA LEU A 43 -6.87 5.31 -11.32
C LEU A 43 -6.44 4.84 -12.71
N TRP A 44 -5.76 3.69 -12.84
CA TRP A 44 -5.37 3.14 -14.14
C TRP A 44 -6.57 2.80 -15.04
N VAL A 45 -7.78 2.68 -14.48
CA VAL A 45 -9.01 2.45 -15.27
C VAL A 45 -9.54 3.73 -15.91
N VAL A 46 -9.12 4.91 -15.43
CA VAL A 46 -9.67 6.20 -15.87
C VAL A 46 -9.42 6.45 -17.37
N PRO A 47 -8.22 6.20 -17.93
CA PRO A 47 -8.00 6.37 -19.38
C PRO A 47 -8.80 5.39 -20.26
N LEU A 48 -9.43 4.37 -19.67
CA LEU A 48 -10.21 3.36 -20.39
C LEU A 48 -11.71 3.70 -20.45
N ILE A 49 -12.14 4.78 -19.78
CA ILE A 49 -13.55 5.15 -19.62
C ILE A 49 -13.71 6.62 -20.00
N ASP A 50 -14.46 6.87 -21.07
CA ASP A 50 -14.87 8.23 -21.42
C ASP A 50 -15.99 8.71 -20.48
N GLY A 51 -15.79 9.84 -19.79
CA GLY A 51 -16.85 10.44 -18.96
C GLY A 51 -16.39 11.38 -17.85
N SER A 52 -17.38 11.96 -17.15
CA SER A 52 -17.18 12.79 -15.97
C SER A 52 -16.74 11.96 -14.74
N PRO A 53 -16.16 12.56 -13.68
CA PRO A 53 -15.58 11.83 -12.54
C PRO A 53 -16.58 11.08 -11.64
N LEU A 54 -17.85 11.49 -11.59
CA LEU A 54 -18.87 10.84 -10.76
C LEU A 54 -19.17 9.39 -11.21
N PRO A 55 -19.35 9.10 -12.51
CA PRO A 55 -19.39 7.73 -13.04
C PRO A 55 -18.14 6.88 -12.77
N LEU A 56 -16.98 7.48 -12.49
CA LEU A 56 -15.70 6.75 -12.39
C LEU A 56 -15.48 6.07 -11.04
N LEU A 57 -16.10 6.55 -9.96
CA LEU A 57 -15.90 6.02 -8.61
C LEU A 57 -16.03 4.48 -8.51
N PRO A 58 -17.11 3.83 -8.99
CA PRO A 58 -17.23 2.37 -8.88
C PRO A 58 -16.12 1.64 -9.66
N PHE A 59 -15.72 2.14 -10.82
CA PHE A 59 -14.63 1.54 -11.61
C PHE A 59 -13.28 1.68 -10.93
N VAL A 60 -12.98 2.86 -10.36
CA VAL A 60 -11.76 3.10 -9.59
C VAL A 60 -11.72 2.20 -8.36
N LEU A 61 -12.83 2.08 -7.62
CA LEU A 61 -12.91 1.19 -6.46
C LEU A 61 -12.72 -0.28 -6.84
N VAL A 62 -13.37 -0.77 -7.89
CA VAL A 62 -13.21 -2.16 -8.34
C VAL A 62 -11.80 -2.41 -8.86
N GLY A 63 -11.29 -1.55 -9.74
CA GLY A 63 -9.95 -1.67 -10.31
C GLY A 63 -8.86 -1.65 -9.24
N GLY A 64 -8.97 -0.74 -8.27
CA GLY A 64 -8.02 -0.67 -7.16
C GLY A 64 -8.18 -1.79 -6.14
N PHE A 65 -9.40 -2.26 -5.89
CA PHE A 65 -9.63 -3.43 -5.04
C PHE A 65 -8.92 -4.67 -5.60
N VAL A 66 -9.00 -4.91 -6.91
CA VAL A 66 -8.31 -6.02 -7.57
C VAL A 66 -6.79 -5.91 -7.42
N VAL A 67 -6.23 -4.71 -7.66
CA VAL A 67 -4.79 -4.47 -7.49
C VAL A 67 -4.35 -4.71 -6.04
N MET A 68 -5.06 -4.13 -5.08
CA MET A 68 -4.75 -4.24 -3.65
C MET A 68 -4.92 -5.68 -3.13
N MET A 69 -5.89 -6.43 -3.65
CA MET A 69 -6.07 -7.85 -3.36
C MET A 69 -4.90 -8.68 -3.90
N ALA A 70 -4.43 -8.40 -5.11
CA ALA A 70 -3.27 -9.08 -5.69
C ALA A 70 -2.00 -8.82 -4.87
N LEU A 71 -1.77 -7.57 -4.46
CA LEU A 71 -0.65 -7.21 -3.58
C LEU A 71 -0.76 -7.90 -2.21
N GLY A 72 -1.96 -7.95 -1.63
CA GLY A 72 -2.23 -8.68 -0.39
C GLY A 72 -1.92 -10.18 -0.51
N ALA A 73 -2.34 -10.81 -1.62
CA ALA A 73 -2.05 -12.22 -1.89
C ALA A 73 -0.54 -12.49 -2.02
N ILE A 74 0.22 -11.56 -2.62
CA ILE A 74 1.69 -11.66 -2.69
C ILE A 74 2.30 -11.61 -1.28
N LEU A 75 1.86 -10.69 -0.41
CA LEU A 75 2.34 -10.62 0.98
C LEU A 75 2.02 -11.90 1.77
N ASP A 76 0.81 -12.46 1.62
CA ASP A 76 0.43 -13.72 2.27
C ASP A 76 1.34 -14.88 1.78
N LYS A 77 1.62 -14.96 0.47
CA LYS A 77 2.54 -15.96 -0.12
C LYS A 77 3.99 -15.79 0.34
N LEU A 78 4.43 -14.55 0.52
CA LEU A 78 5.73 -14.20 1.09
C LEU A 78 5.78 -14.37 2.61
N SER A 79 4.65 -14.70 3.25
CA SER A 79 4.54 -14.85 4.71
C SER A 79 5.17 -13.67 5.44
N SER A 80 4.96 -12.46 4.92
CA SER A 80 5.57 -11.25 5.42
C SER A 80 5.07 -10.95 6.83
N PRO A 81 5.94 -10.59 7.79
CA PRO A 81 5.53 -10.31 9.16
C PRO A 81 4.66 -9.04 9.23
N TRP A 82 3.54 -9.10 9.97
CA TRP A 82 2.50 -8.06 9.98
C TRP A 82 2.89 -6.85 10.81
N MET A 83 3.68 -7.06 11.86
CA MET A 83 4.13 -5.97 12.72
C MET A 83 4.97 -4.94 11.93
N PRO A 84 6.06 -5.33 11.21
CA PRO A 84 6.80 -4.38 10.38
C PRO A 84 5.94 -3.71 9.31
N TRP A 85 5.06 -4.47 8.64
CA TRP A 85 4.15 -3.91 7.63
C TRP A 85 3.25 -2.81 8.22
N TYR A 86 2.61 -3.10 9.37
CA TYR A 86 1.71 -2.18 10.05
C TYR A 86 2.45 -0.94 10.56
N SER A 87 3.64 -1.12 11.15
CA SER A 87 4.46 0.01 11.59
C SER A 87 4.89 0.91 10.43
N ILE A 88 5.33 0.33 9.31
CA ILE A 88 5.69 1.10 8.11
C ILE A 88 4.46 1.84 7.58
N TRP A 89 3.28 1.22 7.58
CA TRP A 89 2.04 1.86 7.17
C TRP A 89 1.75 3.11 8.01
N LEU A 90 1.71 2.98 9.34
CA LEU A 90 1.40 4.11 10.22
C LEU A 90 2.44 5.23 10.15
N ILE A 91 3.73 4.87 10.10
CA ILE A 91 4.82 5.85 9.99
C ILE A 91 4.72 6.59 8.65
N ALA A 92 4.52 5.87 7.54
CA ALA A 92 4.38 6.49 6.22
C ALA A 92 3.13 7.38 6.16
N ALA A 93 1.99 6.92 6.68
CA ALA A 93 0.77 7.72 6.73
C ALA A 93 0.96 8.98 7.58
N GLY A 94 1.58 8.88 8.76
CA GLY A 94 1.87 10.02 9.62
C GLY A 94 2.84 11.02 8.97
N ALA A 95 3.88 10.52 8.30
CA ALA A 95 4.84 11.35 7.57
C ALA A 95 4.19 12.09 6.40
N ILE A 96 3.37 11.40 5.59
CA ILE A 96 2.64 12.01 4.47
C ILE A 96 1.65 13.05 5.00
N PHE A 97 0.89 12.72 6.05
CA PHE A 97 -0.06 13.64 6.68
C PHE A 97 0.64 14.91 7.22
N GLY A 98 1.71 14.74 7.99
CA GLY A 98 2.49 15.86 8.54
C GLY A 98 3.13 16.71 7.44
N TYR A 99 3.63 16.07 6.38
CA TYR A 99 4.17 16.76 5.21
C TYR A 99 3.09 17.57 4.47
N SER A 100 1.90 17.01 4.28
CA SER A 100 0.79 17.73 3.62
C SER A 100 0.36 18.96 4.43
N LEU A 101 0.34 18.87 5.76
CA LEU A 101 -0.01 20.01 6.62
C LEU A 101 1.09 21.07 6.70
N SER A 102 2.36 20.69 6.66
CA SER A 102 3.48 21.65 6.74
C SER A 102 3.59 22.58 5.52
N ARG A 103 2.84 22.28 4.44
CA ARG A 103 2.70 23.16 3.27
C ARG A 103 1.84 24.40 3.54
N PHE A 104 1.12 24.44 4.66
CA PHE A 104 0.26 25.57 5.02
C PHE A 104 0.89 26.40 6.14
N PRO A 105 0.84 27.74 6.06
CA PRO A 105 1.37 28.61 7.11
C PRO A 105 0.64 28.49 8.46
N SER A 106 -0.63 28.05 8.44
CA SER A 106 -1.45 27.86 9.63
C SER A 106 -2.49 26.76 9.41
N TRP A 107 -2.98 26.19 10.52
CA TRP A 107 -4.07 25.19 10.51
C TRP A 107 -5.35 25.74 9.87
N ASP A 108 -5.69 27.01 10.12
CA ASP A 108 -6.88 27.65 9.54
C ASP A 108 -6.79 27.74 8.01
N ARG A 109 -5.60 27.96 7.44
CA ARG A 109 -5.38 27.96 5.99
C ARG A 109 -5.53 26.56 5.39
N ALA A 110 -5.07 25.53 6.08
CA ALA A 110 -5.25 24.15 5.64
C ALA A 110 -6.74 23.77 5.61
N MET A 111 -7.47 24.08 6.69
CA MET A 111 -8.90 23.75 6.80
C MET A 111 -9.75 24.58 5.84
N SER A 112 -9.44 25.85 5.61
CA SER A 112 -10.16 26.66 4.60
C SER A 112 -9.94 26.19 3.17
N LYS A 113 -8.79 25.59 2.85
CA LYS A 113 -8.49 25.08 1.50
C LYS A 113 -9.16 23.74 1.21
N ASN A 114 -9.14 22.78 2.15
CA ASN A 114 -9.61 21.41 1.92
C ASN A 114 -10.89 21.05 2.70
N GLY A 115 -11.43 21.99 3.49
CA GLY A 115 -12.68 21.88 4.24
C GLY A 115 -12.61 21.01 5.49
N SER A 116 -11.74 20.00 5.54
CA SER A 116 -11.71 18.99 6.60
C SER A 116 -10.33 18.38 6.80
N ILE A 117 -10.07 17.83 7.99
CA ILE A 117 -8.82 17.12 8.29
C ILE A 117 -8.78 15.73 7.62
N GLU A 118 -9.96 15.15 7.39
CA GLU A 118 -10.20 13.90 6.70
C GLU A 118 -9.66 13.92 5.28
N ALA A 119 -9.77 15.06 4.58
CA ALA A 119 -9.22 15.29 3.24
C ALA A 119 -7.69 15.18 3.19
N TYR A 120 -7.00 15.26 4.33
CA TYR A 120 -5.56 15.02 4.45
C TYR A 120 -5.24 13.62 4.97
N LEU A 121 -6.00 13.17 5.99
CA LEU A 121 -5.76 11.90 6.67
C LEU A 121 -6.03 10.69 5.77
N LEU A 122 -7.16 10.66 5.05
CA LEU A 122 -7.58 9.51 4.27
C LEU A 122 -6.67 9.23 3.06
N PRO A 123 -6.25 10.23 2.26
CA PRO A 123 -5.22 10.03 1.25
C PRO A 123 -3.90 9.52 1.84
N ALA A 124 -3.47 10.06 2.98
CA ALA A 124 -2.24 9.67 3.64
C ALA A 124 -2.29 8.21 4.12
N LEU A 125 -3.43 7.77 4.66
CA LEU A 125 -3.65 6.37 5.03
C LEU A 125 -3.57 5.45 3.82
N ASN A 126 -4.17 5.82 2.69
CA ASN A 126 -4.12 5.04 1.46
C ASN A 126 -2.72 4.96 0.84
N LEU A 127 -2.03 6.10 0.74
CA LEU A 127 -0.66 6.15 0.22
C LEU A 127 0.30 5.39 1.14
N GLY A 128 0.15 5.55 2.46
CA GLY A 128 0.92 4.79 3.43
C GLY A 128 0.68 3.28 3.33
N LEU A 129 -0.57 2.86 3.09
CA LEU A 129 -0.96 1.46 2.93
C LEU A 129 -0.35 0.86 1.66
N LEU A 130 -0.40 1.60 0.55
CA LEU A 130 0.24 1.20 -0.72
C LEU A 130 1.76 1.11 -0.55
N PHE A 131 2.37 2.14 0.03
CA PHE A 131 3.80 2.20 0.27
C PHE A 131 4.29 1.04 1.13
N SER A 132 3.66 0.82 2.30
CA SER A 132 4.05 -0.26 3.22
C SER A 132 3.91 -1.64 2.58
N THR A 133 2.85 -1.84 1.79
CA THR A 133 2.59 -3.09 1.07
C THR A 133 3.69 -3.36 0.05
N VAL A 134 4.01 -2.39 -0.81
CA VAL A 134 5.07 -2.53 -1.82
C VAL A 134 6.44 -2.72 -1.16
N THR A 135 6.78 -1.90 -0.16
CA THR A 135 8.05 -2.02 0.57
C THR A 135 8.21 -3.41 1.20
N MET A 136 7.15 -3.95 1.81
CA MET A 136 7.20 -5.28 2.44
C MET A 136 7.31 -6.42 1.44
N ILE A 137 6.66 -6.31 0.27
CA ILE A 137 6.83 -7.27 -0.83
C ILE A 137 8.29 -7.29 -1.26
N LEU A 138 8.88 -6.12 -1.52
CA LEU A 138 10.28 -6.01 -1.95
C LEU A 138 11.25 -6.51 -0.87
N ALA A 139 11.12 -6.04 0.37
CA ALA A 139 12.01 -6.44 1.46
C ALA A 139 11.95 -7.94 1.75
N THR A 140 10.74 -8.51 1.83
CA THR A 140 10.57 -9.95 2.11
C THR A 140 11.02 -10.80 0.91
N GLY A 141 10.73 -10.35 -0.31
CA GLY A 141 11.17 -10.98 -1.55
C GLY A 141 12.70 -11.04 -1.63
N CYS A 142 13.38 -9.90 -1.47
CA CYS A 142 14.85 -9.81 -1.47
C CYS A 142 15.46 -10.70 -0.38
N TYR A 143 14.94 -10.65 0.85
CA TYR A 143 15.41 -11.51 1.93
C TYR A 143 15.35 -13.01 1.56
N ARG A 144 14.24 -13.46 0.98
CA ARG A 144 14.07 -14.85 0.54
C ARG A 144 15.02 -15.22 -0.59
N LEU A 145 15.22 -14.34 -1.57
CA LEU A 145 16.14 -14.56 -2.68
C LEU A 145 17.59 -14.69 -2.20
N VAL A 146 18.04 -13.79 -1.33
CA VAL A 146 19.39 -13.85 -0.73
C VAL A 146 19.56 -15.14 0.06
N LYS A 147 18.60 -15.50 0.91
CA LYS A 147 18.65 -16.74 1.69
C LYS A 147 18.74 -17.98 0.79
N PHE A 148 17.98 -18.01 -0.30
CA PHE A 148 18.02 -19.10 -1.28
C PHE A 148 19.38 -19.17 -1.99
N ALA A 149 19.93 -18.03 -2.40
CA ALA A 149 21.24 -17.96 -3.05
C ALA A 149 22.37 -18.48 -2.13
N VAL A 150 22.36 -18.06 -0.86
CA VAL A 150 23.34 -18.52 0.16
C VAL A 150 23.21 -20.03 0.39
N TRP A 151 21.98 -20.54 0.55
CA TRP A 151 21.75 -21.97 0.71
C TRP A 151 22.23 -22.78 -0.51
N ARG A 152 21.94 -22.30 -1.73
CA ARG A 152 22.38 -22.95 -2.97
C ARG A 152 23.90 -22.97 -3.08
N TRP A 153 24.55 -21.86 -2.71
CA TRP A 153 26.01 -21.76 -2.67
C TRP A 153 26.62 -22.81 -1.73
N HIS A 154 26.14 -22.89 -0.49
CA HIS A 154 26.63 -23.87 0.50
C HIS A 154 26.48 -25.32 0.04
N ARG A 155 25.38 -25.67 -0.65
CA ARG A 155 25.19 -27.02 -1.19
C ARG A 155 26.21 -27.34 -2.29
N LEU A 156 26.51 -26.39 -3.18
CA LEU A 156 27.47 -26.60 -4.26
C LEU A 156 28.91 -26.73 -3.76
N THR A 157 29.26 -26.08 -2.64
CA THR A 157 30.60 -26.19 -2.05
C THR A 157 30.77 -27.44 -1.20
N SER A 158 29.72 -27.93 -0.53
CA SER A 158 29.78 -29.19 0.24
C SER A 158 29.95 -30.44 -0.63
N ASP A 159 29.40 -30.45 -1.84
CA ASP A 159 29.51 -31.62 -2.74
C ASP A 159 30.91 -31.75 -3.37
N ARG A 160 31.73 -30.69 -3.36
CA ARG A 160 33.10 -30.69 -3.92
C ARG A 160 34.16 -31.26 -2.98
N SER A 161 33.83 -31.52 -1.71
CA SER A 161 34.78 -32.05 -0.72
C SER A 161 34.80 -33.58 -0.62
N LEU A 162 34.14 -34.31 -1.53
CA LEU A 162 34.31 -35.76 -1.63
C LEU A 162 35.66 -36.05 -2.32
N PRO A 163 36.58 -36.78 -1.68
CA PRO A 163 37.83 -37.17 -2.32
C PRO A 163 37.51 -38.03 -3.54
N LEU A 164 38.12 -37.69 -4.68
CA LEU A 164 38.13 -38.55 -5.86
C LEU A 164 38.79 -39.89 -5.46
N PRO A 165 38.20 -41.05 -5.83
CA PRO A 165 38.77 -42.36 -5.52
C PRO A 165 40.12 -42.58 -6.19
#